data_AF-A0A0C2F2C2-F1
#
_entry.id   AF-A0A0C2F2C2-F1
#
_cell.length_a   1.000
_cell.length_b   1.000
_cell.length_c   1.000
_cell.angle_alpha   90.00
_cell.angle_beta   90.00
_cell.angle_gamma   90.00
#
_symmetry.space_group_name_H-M   'P 1'
#
loop_
_entity.id
_entity.type
_entity.pdbx_description
1 polymer ?
#
loop_
_entity_poly.entity_id
_entity_poly.type
_entity_poly.pdbx_seq_one_letter_code
_entity_poly.pdbx_strand_id
1 'polypeptide(L)'
;MCTDLFGEQYTAVAVQRSIDKINQLYGGIDYYHGTNVVIPNGSIDPWHALGKYTSNDSSVVMHLIEGTAHCAEMYPARPQDPPDLVATRKLIEENIAKWLKTEPITKETTRATSTTPTTPASTARRASTAGPVSATASTQPTTTTTKSAPSTFIGEELYRP
;
A
#
# COMPACT_ATOMS: atom_id res chain seq x y z
N MET A 1 1.47 -20.97 15.67
CA MET A 1 1.38 -19.64 16.32
C MET A 1 0.34 -18.74 15.68
N CYS A 2 0.47 -18.31 14.41
CA CYS A 2 -0.50 -17.37 13.81
C CYS A 2 -1.91 -17.96 13.74
N THR A 3 -2.02 -19.22 13.34
CA THR A 3 -3.29 -19.96 13.32
C THR A 3 -3.93 -20.08 14.70
N ASP A 4 -3.10 -20.33 15.71
CA ASP A 4 -3.54 -20.60 17.09
C ASP A 4 -4.02 -19.32 17.80
N LEU A 5 -3.46 -18.16 17.43
CA LEU A 5 -3.78 -16.87 18.04
C LEU A 5 -4.83 -16.07 17.27
N PHE A 6 -4.78 -16.10 15.93
CA PHE A 6 -5.57 -15.21 15.08
C PHE A 6 -6.62 -15.95 14.23
N GLY A 7 -6.58 -17.29 14.16
CA GLY A 7 -7.55 -18.12 13.45
C GLY A 7 -6.95 -18.91 12.28
N GLU A 8 -7.62 -19.99 11.89
CA GLU A 8 -7.13 -20.98 10.92
C GLU A 8 -6.78 -20.40 9.54
N GLN A 9 -7.36 -19.26 9.16
CA GLN A 9 -7.07 -18.58 7.90
C GLN A 9 -5.63 -18.01 7.83
N TYR A 10 -4.98 -17.75 8.96
CA TYR A 10 -3.62 -17.17 9.03
C TYR A 10 -2.52 -18.23 8.89
N THR A 11 -2.64 -19.08 7.87
CA THR A 11 -1.63 -20.08 7.51
C THR A 11 -0.38 -19.42 6.92
N ALA A 12 0.75 -20.12 6.94
CA ALA A 12 1.97 -19.68 6.27
C ALA A 12 1.75 -19.37 4.78
N VAL A 13 0.89 -20.14 4.10
CA VAL A 13 0.53 -19.92 2.69
C VAL A 13 -0.25 -18.61 2.52
N ALA A 14 -1.18 -18.30 3.42
CA ALA A 14 -1.91 -17.04 3.38
C ALA A 14 -0.95 -15.85 3.58
N VAL A 15 -0.03 -15.96 4.54
CA VAL A 15 1.00 -14.94 4.79
C VAL A 15 1.89 -14.75 3.56
N GLN A 16 2.36 -15.83 2.93
CA GLN A 16 3.18 -15.74 1.73
C GLN A 16 2.43 -15.02 0.59
N ARG A 17 1.16 -15.36 0.35
CA ARG A 17 0.35 -14.65 -0.66
C ARG A 17 0.20 -13.16 -0.35
N SER A 18 0.11 -12.79 0.92
CA SER A 18 0.08 -11.38 1.32
C SER A 18 1.41 -10.68 1.04
N ILE A 19 2.55 -11.34 1.30
CA ILE A 19 3.89 -10.82 0.96
C ILE A 19 3.99 -10.60 -0.55
N ASP A 20 3.59 -11.60 -1.35
CA ASP A 20 3.63 -11.52 -2.82
C ASP A 20 2.78 -10.35 -3.34
N LYS A 21 1.58 -10.16 -2.77
CA LYS A 21 0.69 -9.04 -3.12
C LYS A 21 1.29 -7.68 -2.79
N ILE A 22 1.95 -7.54 -1.63
CA ILE A 22 2.60 -6.29 -1.23
C ILE A 22 3.80 -6.00 -2.13
N ASN A 23 4.62 -7.00 -2.44
CA ASN A 23 5.75 -6.87 -3.35
C ASN A 23 5.29 -6.51 -4.77
N GLN A 24 4.19 -7.09 -5.24
CA GLN A 24 3.60 -6.73 -6.53
C GLN A 24 3.10 -5.27 -6.55
N LEU A 25 2.53 -4.80 -5.44
CA LEU A 25 1.98 -3.45 -5.36
C LEU A 25 3.07 -2.37 -5.23
N TYR A 26 4.07 -2.59 -4.37
CA TYR A 26 5.09 -1.58 -4.04
C TYR A 26 6.45 -1.81 -4.71
N GLY A 27 6.62 -2.95 -5.40
CA GLY A 27 7.83 -3.31 -6.12
C GLY A 27 8.92 -4.01 -5.28
N GLY A 28 8.72 -4.16 -3.97
CA GLY A 28 9.72 -4.73 -3.08
C GLY A 28 11.04 -3.94 -3.10
N ILE A 29 12.16 -4.61 -2.84
CA ILE A 29 13.48 -3.96 -2.79
C ILE A 29 13.98 -3.55 -4.18
N ASP A 30 13.73 -4.37 -5.20
CA ASP A 30 14.30 -4.24 -6.55
C ASP A 30 13.48 -3.33 -7.47
N TYR A 31 12.15 -3.36 -7.39
CA TYR A 31 11.24 -2.70 -8.33
C TYR A 31 10.48 -1.52 -7.72
N TYR A 32 11.00 -0.93 -6.64
CA TYR A 32 10.40 0.27 -6.04
C TYR A 32 10.38 1.43 -7.05
N HIS A 33 9.18 2.00 -7.26
CA HIS A 33 8.91 3.07 -8.24
C HIS A 33 8.47 4.40 -7.60
N GLY A 34 8.60 4.55 -6.28
CA GLY A 34 8.28 5.82 -5.62
C GLY A 34 9.26 6.93 -5.98
N THR A 35 8.83 8.18 -5.82
CA THR A 35 9.62 9.39 -6.06
C THR A 35 9.54 10.31 -4.85
N ASN A 36 10.50 11.22 -4.73
CA ASN A 36 10.56 12.21 -3.65
C ASN A 36 10.59 11.55 -2.26
N VAL A 37 11.55 10.66 -2.03
CA VAL A 37 11.69 9.93 -0.77
C VAL A 37 13.15 9.96 -0.30
N VAL A 38 13.35 10.21 1.00
CA VAL A 38 14.62 9.90 1.67
C VAL A 38 14.43 8.62 2.47
N ILE A 39 15.32 7.64 2.29
CA ILE A 39 15.33 6.33 2.97
C ILE A 39 16.56 6.26 3.88
N PRO A 40 16.52 6.85 5.08
CA PRO A 40 17.57 6.72 6.08
C PRO A 40 17.47 5.36 6.79
N ASN A 41 18.60 4.73 7.08
CA ASN A 41 18.68 3.58 7.99
C ASN A 41 19.88 3.74 8.91
N GLY A 42 19.83 3.24 10.14
CA GLY A 42 20.99 3.21 11.04
C GLY A 42 21.85 1.95 10.86
N SER A 43 23.18 2.07 10.92
CA SER A 43 24.11 0.94 10.73
C SER A 43 24.05 -0.12 11.84
N ILE A 44 23.51 0.21 13.01
CA ILE A 44 23.32 -0.71 14.14
C ILE A 44 21.91 -1.33 14.13
N ASP A 45 20.98 -0.75 13.37
CA ASP A 45 19.61 -1.24 13.28
C ASP A 45 19.54 -2.55 12.50
N PRO A 46 19.18 -3.71 13.11
CA PRO A 46 19.11 -4.97 12.38
C PRO A 46 18.14 -4.92 11.19
N TRP A 47 17.16 -4.01 11.19
CA TRP A 47 16.22 -3.84 10.09
C TRP A 47 16.85 -3.20 8.85
N HIS A 48 18.00 -2.53 8.97
CA HIS A 48 18.69 -1.91 7.85
C HIS A 48 19.01 -2.95 6.75
N ALA A 49 19.18 -4.23 7.10
CA ALA A 49 19.42 -5.33 6.16
C ALA A 49 18.27 -5.54 5.16
N LEU A 50 17.05 -5.11 5.50
CA LEU A 50 15.87 -5.14 4.63
C LEU A 50 15.60 -3.78 3.94
N GLY A 51 16.48 -2.80 4.17
CA GLY A 51 16.38 -1.46 3.59
C GLY A 51 16.76 -1.41 2.11
N LYS A 52 16.47 -0.28 1.47
CA LYS A 52 16.81 -0.01 0.07
C LYS A 52 18.05 0.88 -0.02
N TYR A 53 19.01 0.49 -0.85
CA TYR A 53 20.29 1.21 -1.03
C TYR A 53 20.64 1.51 -2.49
N THR A 54 19.73 1.20 -3.42
CA THR A 54 19.88 1.50 -4.85
C THR A 54 18.57 2.05 -5.39
N SER A 55 18.63 3.01 -6.31
CA SER A 55 17.47 3.55 -7.01
C SER A 55 17.88 4.04 -8.40
N ASN A 56 16.97 3.91 -9.36
CA ASN A 56 17.10 4.51 -10.69
C ASN A 56 16.48 5.91 -10.76
N ASP A 57 15.74 6.32 -9.73
CA ASP A 57 15.13 7.64 -9.64
C ASP A 57 15.97 8.57 -8.76
N SER A 58 16.40 9.71 -9.33
CA SER A 58 17.26 10.70 -8.68
C SER A 58 16.61 11.44 -7.49
N SER A 59 15.28 11.34 -7.34
CA SER A 59 14.53 11.91 -6.22
C SER A 59 14.39 10.93 -5.03
N VAL A 60 14.88 9.70 -5.19
CA VAL A 60 14.98 8.71 -4.12
C VAL A 60 16.40 8.73 -3.58
N VAL A 61 16.56 9.19 -2.35
CA VAL A 61 17.84 9.39 -1.69
C VAL A 61 17.96 8.37 -0.56
N MET A 62 18.97 7.51 -0.60
CA MET A 62 19.23 6.52 0.44
C MET A 62 20.43 6.96 1.27
N HIS A 63 20.39 6.76 2.59
CA HIS A 63 21.53 7.04 3.47
C HIS A 63 21.64 6.02 4.60
N LEU A 64 22.81 5.40 4.75
CA LEU A 64 23.11 4.55 5.89
C LEU A 64 23.87 5.39 6.93
N ILE A 65 23.21 5.70 8.04
CA ILE A 65 23.72 6.53 9.11
C ILE A 65 24.64 5.68 9.99
N GLU A 66 25.92 6.02 10.04
CA GLU A 66 26.89 5.29 10.85
C GLU A 66 26.67 5.54 12.35
N GLY A 67 26.67 4.47 13.15
CA GLY A 67 26.62 4.53 14.60
C GLY A 67 25.22 4.79 15.19
N THR A 68 24.14 4.64 14.42
CA THR A 68 22.77 4.83 14.91
C THR A 68 21.93 3.55 14.85
N ALA A 69 20.96 3.49 15.74
CA ALA A 69 19.95 2.43 15.80
C ALA A 69 18.65 2.91 15.13
N HIS A 70 17.58 2.11 15.32
CA HIS A 70 16.29 2.30 14.66
C HIS A 70 15.75 3.73 14.76
N CYS A 71 15.51 4.33 13.59
CA CYS A 71 14.86 5.63 13.40
C CYS A 71 15.46 6.78 14.23
N ALA A 72 16.79 6.79 14.43
CA ALA A 72 17.46 7.79 15.26
C ALA A 72 17.21 9.25 14.78
N GLU A 73 17.09 9.43 13.47
CA GLU A 73 16.84 10.70 12.79
C GLU A 73 15.49 11.31 13.12
N MET A 74 14.50 10.51 13.55
CA MET A 74 13.18 10.99 13.96
C MET A 74 13.15 11.57 15.36
N TYR A 75 14.14 11.29 16.21
CA TYR A 75 14.20 11.89 17.55
C TYR A 75 14.66 13.35 17.48
N PRO A 76 14.26 14.19 18.46
CA PRO A 76 14.78 15.55 18.57
C PRO A 76 16.31 15.58 18.58
N ALA A 77 16.88 16.59 17.93
CA ALA A 77 18.33 16.76 17.86
C ALA A 77 18.94 16.99 19.26
N ARG A 78 20.11 16.38 19.48
CA ARG A 78 20.88 16.52 20.73
C ARG A 78 22.33 16.86 20.42
N PRO A 79 23.04 17.56 21.34
CA PRO A 79 24.47 17.84 21.16
C PRO A 79 25.37 16.59 21.07
N GLN A 80 24.89 15.44 21.56
CA GLN A 80 25.63 14.18 21.56
C GLN A 80 25.36 13.32 20.32
N ASP A 81 24.52 13.80 19.39
CA ASP A 81 24.20 13.03 18.19
C ASP A 81 25.45 12.85 17.30
N PRO A 82 25.66 11.67 16.70
CA PRO A 82 26.76 11.45 15.78
C PRO A 82 26.75 12.47 14.63
N PRO A 83 27.92 12.90 14.13
CA PRO A 83 27.98 13.86 13.03
C PRO A 83 27.17 13.42 11.80
N ASP A 84 27.17 12.12 11.49
CA ASP A 84 26.43 11.57 10.35
C ASP A 84 24.90 11.65 10.55
N LEU A 85 24.42 11.51 11.80
CA LEU A 85 23.02 11.73 12.14
C LEU A 85 22.61 13.19 11.91
N VAL A 86 23.46 14.14 12.31
CA VAL A 86 23.24 15.57 12.07
C VAL A 86 23.20 15.88 10.57
N ALA A 87 24.15 15.34 9.81
CA ALA A 87 24.19 15.49 8.35
C ALA A 87 22.94 14.89 7.67
N THR A 88 22.48 13.74 8.15
CA THR A 88 21.29 13.06 7.62
C THR A 88 20.02 13.88 7.85
N ARG A 89 19.84 14.47 9.03
CA ARG A 89 18.68 15.36 9.28
C ARG A 89 18.68 16.56 8.33
N LYS A 90 19.85 17.16 8.09
CA LYS A 90 19.99 18.25 7.11
C LYS A 90 19.68 17.78 5.68
N LEU A 91 20.16 16.60 5.27
CA LEU A 91 19.83 16.00 3.98
C LEU A 91 18.32 15.82 3.79
N ILE A 92 17.62 15.37 4.84
CA ILE A 92 16.16 15.23 4.84
C ILE A 92 15.48 16.59 4.67
N GLU A 93 15.87 17.60 5.45
CA GLU A 93 15.34 18.96 5.37
C GLU A 93 15.56 19.60 3.98
N GLU A 94 16.73 19.41 3.38
CA GLU A 94 17.05 19.93 2.04
C GLU A 94 16.17 19.30 0.96
N ASN A 95 15.93 17.99 1.02
CA ASN A 95 15.04 17.29 0.08
C ASN A 95 13.58 17.73 0.27
N ILE A 96 13.10 17.85 1.51
CA ILE A 96 11.76 18.39 1.80
C ILE A 96 11.62 19.80 1.24
N ALA A 97 12.61 20.68 1.50
CA ALA A 97 12.59 22.04 0.99
C ALA A 97 12.60 22.10 -0.54
N LYS A 98 13.33 21.20 -1.22
CA LYS A 98 13.29 21.05 -2.67
C LYS A 98 11.88 20.71 -3.14
N TRP A 99 11.22 19.72 -2.55
CA TRP A 99 9.88 19.30 -2.96
C TRP A 99 8.83 20.39 -2.69
N LEU A 100 8.94 21.13 -1.59
CA LEU A 100 8.03 22.23 -1.28
C LEU A 100 8.18 23.44 -2.22
N LYS A 101 9.40 23.68 -2.74
CA LYS A 101 9.63 24.75 -3.73
C LYS A 101 9.06 24.41 -5.11
N THR A 102 8.70 23.16 -5.35
CA THR A 102 8.32 22.68 -6.69
C THR A 102 6.82 22.86 -6.97
N GLU A 103 6.04 23.56 -6.12
CA GLU A 103 4.59 23.74 -6.37
C GLU A 103 4.05 25.15 -6.10
N PRO A 104 3.36 25.76 -7.08
CA PRO A 104 2.01 26.29 -6.87
C PRO A 104 0.99 25.20 -7.26
N ILE A 105 0.29 24.64 -6.27
CA ILE A 105 -0.91 23.83 -6.52
C ILE A 105 -2.03 24.76 -7.01
N THR A 106 -2.13 25.02 -8.32
CA THR A 106 -3.35 25.59 -8.91
C THR A 106 -4.37 24.48 -9.09
N LYS A 107 -5.18 24.24 -8.04
CA LYS A 107 -6.51 23.67 -8.21
C LYS A 107 -7.52 24.80 -8.46
N GLU A 108 -7.54 25.34 -9.67
CA GLU A 108 -8.76 26.00 -10.15
C GLU A 108 -9.69 24.92 -10.72
N THR A 109 -10.54 24.36 -9.85
CA THR A 109 -11.82 23.82 -10.30
C THR A 109 -12.83 24.94 -10.10
N THR A 110 -13.09 25.67 -11.17
CA THR A 110 -14.19 26.63 -11.27
C THR A 110 -15.48 25.90 -10.91
N ARG A 111 -16.01 26.21 -9.72
CA ARG A 111 -17.35 25.82 -9.28
C ARG A 111 -18.35 26.50 -10.21
N ALA A 112 -18.78 25.81 -11.26
CA ALA A 112 -19.93 26.21 -12.03
C ALA A 112 -21.18 26.09 -11.14
N THR A 113 -21.67 27.24 -10.69
CA THR A 113 -22.99 27.39 -10.05
C THR A 113 -24.05 27.02 -11.07
N SER A 114 -24.59 25.80 -11.00
CA SER A 114 -25.81 25.43 -11.72
C SER A 114 -27.02 25.87 -10.89
N THR A 115 -27.63 27.00 -11.27
CA THR A 115 -28.90 27.46 -10.73
C THR A 115 -30.02 26.52 -11.22
N THR A 116 -30.64 25.80 -10.29
CA THR A 116 -31.83 24.97 -10.53
C THR A 116 -33.08 25.85 -10.70
N PRO A 117 -33.95 25.61 -11.71
CA PRO A 117 -35.31 26.14 -11.73
C PRO A 117 -36.27 25.23 -10.96
N THR A 118 -37.13 25.87 -10.19
CA THR A 118 -38.15 25.34 -9.27
C THR A 118 -39.35 24.67 -9.96
N THR A 119 -40.05 23.83 -9.17
CA THR A 119 -41.51 23.48 -9.13
C THR A 119 -41.93 22.10 -9.69
N PRO A 120 -43.04 21.46 -9.23
CA PRO A 120 -43.14 20.73 -7.96
C PRO A 120 -43.80 19.32 -8.06
N ALA A 121 -43.65 18.56 -6.97
CA ALA A 121 -44.54 17.56 -6.35
C ALA A 121 -45.37 16.58 -7.21
N SER A 122 -45.15 15.28 -6.98
CA SER A 122 -46.24 14.29 -6.92
C SER A 122 -45.88 13.12 -6.00
N THR A 123 -46.88 12.73 -5.20
CA THR A 123 -46.87 11.89 -4.02
C THR A 123 -46.92 10.40 -4.38
N ALA A 124 -46.00 9.57 -3.87
CA ALA A 124 -46.07 8.12 -4.01
C ALA A 124 -46.43 7.44 -2.68
N ARG A 125 -47.52 6.68 -2.72
CA ARG A 125 -48.15 5.92 -1.63
C ARG A 125 -47.60 4.49 -1.55
N ARG A 126 -47.61 3.97 -0.32
CA ARG A 126 -47.09 2.68 0.20
C ARG A 126 -47.99 1.46 -0.10
N ALA A 127 -47.39 0.26 -0.18
CA ALA A 127 -47.85 -1.10 0.27
C ALA A 127 -47.21 -2.20 -0.61
N SER A 128 -46.31 -3.09 -0.13
CA SER A 128 -46.48 -4.38 0.58
C SER A 128 -47.26 -5.48 -0.15
N THR A 129 -46.65 -6.66 -0.38
CA THR A 129 -47.14 -8.02 0.01
C THR A 129 -46.21 -9.15 -0.45
N ALA A 130 -46.38 -10.33 0.16
CA ALA A 130 -45.45 -11.45 0.34
C ALA A 130 -45.67 -12.68 -0.59
N GLY A 131 -44.58 -13.46 -0.78
CA GLY A 131 -44.48 -14.94 -0.99
C GLY A 131 -45.07 -15.60 -2.26
N PRO A 132 -44.91 -16.93 -2.49
CA PRO A 132 -44.03 -17.91 -1.82
C PRO A 132 -43.42 -19.06 -2.71
N VAL A 133 -42.75 -20.02 -2.05
CA VAL A 133 -42.51 -21.49 -2.29
C VAL A 133 -41.56 -22.12 -3.38
N SER A 134 -40.57 -22.86 -2.84
CA SER A 134 -40.11 -24.26 -3.04
C SER A 134 -39.77 -24.90 -4.40
N ALA A 135 -38.60 -25.57 -4.43
CA ALA A 135 -38.42 -26.95 -4.96
C ALA A 135 -37.15 -27.63 -4.41
N THR A 136 -37.22 -28.95 -4.21
CA THR A 136 -36.26 -29.87 -3.58
C THR A 136 -35.85 -30.99 -4.56
N ALA A 137 -34.61 -31.52 -4.42
CA ALA A 137 -34.11 -32.89 -4.75
C ALA A 137 -32.68 -32.80 -5.35
N SER A 138 -31.73 -33.73 -5.28
CA SER A 138 -31.42 -34.96 -4.52
C SER A 138 -30.08 -35.52 -5.08
N THR A 139 -29.30 -36.23 -4.25
CA THR A 139 -28.33 -37.32 -4.56
C THR A 139 -26.83 -37.02 -4.84
N GLN A 140 -26.01 -37.88 -4.21
CA GLN A 140 -24.54 -37.97 -4.04
C GLN A 140 -23.93 -39.00 -5.04
N PRO A 141 -22.67 -39.50 -4.90
CA PRO A 141 -21.30 -38.94 -5.09
C PRO A 141 -20.58 -39.50 -6.35
N THR A 142 -19.50 -38.83 -6.80
CA THR A 142 -18.42 -39.53 -7.55
C THR A 142 -17.03 -38.92 -7.29
N THR A 143 -16.11 -39.77 -6.85
CA THR A 143 -14.66 -39.55 -6.79
C THR A 143 -14.01 -39.78 -8.15
N THR A 144 -13.20 -38.85 -8.64
CA THR A 144 -12.16 -39.13 -9.65
C THR A 144 -10.94 -38.23 -9.45
N THR A 145 -9.84 -38.85 -9.03
CA THR A 145 -8.45 -38.37 -9.09
C THR A 145 -8.02 -38.24 -10.54
N THR A 146 -7.39 -37.13 -10.98
CA THR A 146 -6.34 -37.11 -12.04
C THR A 146 -5.59 -35.76 -12.10
N LYS A 147 -4.29 -35.83 -11.75
CA LYS A 147 -3.09 -35.24 -12.39
C LYS A 147 -3.02 -33.74 -12.73
N SER A 148 -2.07 -33.08 -12.09
CA SER A 148 -1.58 -31.72 -12.36
C SER A 148 -1.07 -31.53 -13.79
N ALA A 149 -1.42 -30.38 -14.39
CA ALA A 149 -0.86 -29.84 -15.63
C ALA A 149 -0.21 -28.47 -15.35
N PRO A 150 0.77 -28.01 -16.16
CA PRO A 150 1.63 -26.88 -15.84
C PRO A 150 0.91 -25.54 -15.94
N SER A 151 1.33 -24.59 -15.11
CA SER A 151 0.77 -23.25 -15.01
C SER A 151 1.17 -22.40 -16.22
N THR A 152 0.22 -22.12 -17.12
CA THR A 152 0.37 -21.11 -18.16
C THR A 152 0.02 -19.74 -17.58
N PHE A 153 0.94 -18.79 -17.76
CA PHE A 153 0.82 -17.38 -17.43
C PHE A 153 -0.30 -16.74 -18.27
N ILE A 154 -1.29 -16.14 -17.62
CA ILE A 154 -2.26 -15.23 -18.26
C ILE A 154 -2.40 -14.02 -17.33
N GLY A 155 -1.54 -13.03 -17.58
CA GLY A 155 -1.81 -11.66 -17.24
C GLY A 155 -2.44 -11.00 -18.46
N GLU A 156 -3.65 -10.47 -18.28
CA GLU A 156 -4.30 -9.38 -19.04
C GLU A 156 -5.82 -9.57 -18.95
N GLU A 157 -6.41 -9.32 -17.78
CA GLU A 157 -7.74 -8.70 -17.68
C GLU A 157 -8.03 -8.43 -16.21
N LEU A 158 -8.77 -7.35 -15.95
CA LEU A 158 -9.15 -6.83 -14.63
C LEU A 158 -8.25 -5.73 -14.06
N TYR A 159 -7.94 -4.73 -14.89
CA TYR A 159 -7.99 -3.33 -14.42
C TYR A 159 -8.31 -2.39 -15.58
N ARG A 160 -9.57 -1.95 -15.67
CA ARG A 160 -9.96 -0.72 -16.36
C ARG A 160 -10.50 0.27 -15.31
N PRO A 161 -10.29 1.58 -15.52
CA PRO A 161 -10.41 2.61 -14.49
C PRO A 161 -11.86 2.84 -14.02
#